data_AF-A0A3D2Q7N1-F1
#
_entry.id   AF-A0A3D2Q7N1-F1
#
_cell.length_a   1.000
_cell.length_b   1.000
_cell.length_c   1.000
_cell.angle_alpha   90.00
_cell.angle_beta   90.00
_cell.angle_gamma   90.00
#
_symmetry.space_group_name_H-M   'P 1'
#
loop_
_entity.id
_entity.type
_entity.pdbx_description
1 polymer ?
#
loop_
_entity_poly.entity_id
_entity_poly.type
_entity_poly.pdbx_seq_one_letter_code
_entity_poly.pdbx_strand_id
1 'polypeptide(L)'
;MIIEKLLFDVLVGVPLSLGVQILENIRDEVDKERLITEEAVKERLQQIQILLQDNEVSEKEYEELETALIERLKVIKEYQRGG
;
A
#
# COMPACT_ATOMS: atom_id res chain seq x y z
N MET A 1 -17.95 11.06 13.08
CA MET A 1 -17.72 12.42 13.59
C MET A 1 -16.62 12.59 14.65
N ILE A 2 -16.48 11.76 15.71
CA ILE A 2 -15.30 11.85 16.61
C ILE A 2 -14.10 11.09 16.00
N ILE A 3 -14.33 9.93 15.37
CA ILE A 3 -13.28 9.09 14.79
C ILE A 3 -12.61 9.77 13.59
N GLU A 4 -13.40 10.38 12.69
CA GLU A 4 -12.85 11.12 11.53
C GLU A 4 -11.96 12.27 11.97
N LYS A 5 -12.33 12.99 13.03
CA LYS A 5 -11.55 14.11 13.55
C LYS A 5 -10.27 13.65 14.24
N LEU A 6 -10.32 12.51 14.94
CA LEU A 6 -9.16 11.90 15.58
C LEU A 6 -8.17 11.34 14.56
N LEU A 7 -8.66 10.71 13.49
CA LEU A 7 -7.81 10.23 12.40
C LEU A 7 -7.18 11.40 11.64
N PHE A 8 -7.94 12.46 11.36
CA PHE A 8 -7.42 13.67 10.73
C PHE A 8 -6.38 14.40 11.59
N ASP A 9 -6.60 14.55 12.91
CA ASP A 9 -5.64 15.21 13.81
C ASP A 9 -4.37 14.36 14.03
N VAL A 10 -4.46 13.03 13.94
CA VAL A 10 -3.29 12.13 13.99
C VAL A 10 -2.54 12.17 12.65
N LEU A 11 -3.24 12.13 11.52
CA LEU A 11 -2.65 12.03 10.17
C LEU A 11 -2.10 13.37 9.65
N VAL A 12 -2.75 14.50 9.93
CA VAL A 12 -2.19 15.84 9.62
C VAL A 12 -0.93 16.14 10.46
N GLY A 13 -0.77 15.42 11.58
CA GLY A 13 0.44 15.44 12.42
C GLY A 13 1.48 14.38 12.06
N VAL A 14 1.19 13.45 11.14
CA VAL A 14 2.17 12.48 10.66
C VAL A 14 3.19 13.24 9.82
N PRO A 15 4.49 13.22 10.19
CA PRO A 15 5.49 13.88 9.39
C PRO A 15 5.54 13.17 8.04
N LEU A 16 5.47 13.93 6.94
CA LEU A 16 5.56 13.47 5.54
C LEU A 16 6.64 12.41 5.29
N SER A 17 7.67 12.36 6.14
CA SER A 17 8.70 11.32 6.15
C SER A 17 8.18 9.90 6.41
N LEU A 18 7.06 9.71 7.12
CA LEU A 18 6.51 8.39 7.42
C LEU A 18 5.77 7.81 6.21
N GLY A 19 4.99 8.63 5.49
CA GLY A 19 4.37 8.22 4.23
C GLY A 19 5.38 7.77 3.18
N VAL A 20 6.44 8.56 3.01
CA VAL A 20 7.55 8.22 2.10
C VAL A 20 8.24 6.91 2.52
N GLN A 21 8.47 6.69 3.82
CA GLN A 21 9.06 5.43 4.30
C GLN A 21 8.14 4.22 4.07
N ILE A 22 6.82 4.37 4.24
CA ILE A 22 5.87 3.30 3.95
C ILE A 22 5.88 3.00 2.45
N LEU A 23 5.86 4.04 1.61
CA LEU A 23 5.91 3.92 0.16
C LEU A 23 7.19 3.20 -0.31
N GLU A 24 8.35 3.60 0.20
CA GLU A 24 9.64 2.97 -0.09
C GLU A 24 9.64 1.50 0.35
N ASN A 25 9.13 1.19 1.54
CA ASN A 25 9.05 -0.20 2.03
C ASN A 25 8.15 -1.06 1.14
N ILE A 26 7.00 -0.53 0.69
CA ILE A 26 6.08 -1.25 -0.21
C ILE A 26 6.78 -1.54 -1.54
N ARG A 27 7.46 -0.54 -2.10
CA ARG A 27 8.23 -0.69 -3.34
C ARG A 27 9.32 -1.75 -3.20
N ASP A 28 10.07 -1.72 -2.10
CA ASP A 28 11.09 -2.70 -1.76
C ASP A 28 10.53 -4.12 -1.60
N GLU A 29 9.35 -4.28 -1.00
CA GLU A 29 8.70 -5.58 -0.82
C GLU A 29 8.18 -6.17 -2.13
N VAL A 30 7.66 -5.32 -3.01
CA VAL A 30 7.27 -5.68 -4.38
C VAL A 30 8.50 -6.09 -5.18
N ASP A 31 9.54 -5.26 -5.20
CA ASP A 31 10.78 -5.50 -5.97
C ASP A 31 11.54 -6.75 -5.49
N LYS A 32 11.51 -7.03 -4.18
CA LYS A 32 12.16 -8.22 -3.60
C LYS A 32 11.26 -9.46 -3.65
N GLU A 33 10.10 -9.41 -4.30
CA GLU A 33 9.13 -10.50 -4.39
C GLU A 33 8.65 -11.05 -3.03
N ARG A 34 8.79 -10.26 -1.95
CA ARG A 34 8.52 -10.69 -0.57
C ARG A 34 7.03 -10.80 -0.25
N LEU A 35 6.19 -10.22 -1.10
CA LEU A 35 4.74 -10.38 -1.07
C LEU A 35 4.35 -11.74 -1.64
N ILE A 36 4.42 -12.76 -0.79
CA ILE A 36 4.20 -14.17 -1.15
C ILE A 36 2.78 -14.67 -0.80
N THR A 37 2.01 -13.91 -0.02
CA THR A 37 0.64 -14.26 0.36
C THR A 37 -0.37 -13.22 -0.12
N GLU A 38 -1.58 -13.67 -0.41
CA GLU A 38 -2.68 -12.80 -0.83
C GLU A 38 -2.99 -11.73 0.23
N GLU A 39 -2.97 -12.08 1.52
CA GLU A 39 -3.26 -11.12 2.59
C GLU A 39 -2.17 -10.05 2.73
N ALA A 40 -0.88 -10.40 2.59
CA ALA A 40 0.18 -9.40 2.60
C ALA A 40 0.02 -8.38 1.46
N VAL A 41 -0.34 -8.85 0.26
CA VAL A 41 -0.59 -7.95 -0.89
C VAL A 41 -1.79 -7.04 -0.63
N LYS A 42 -2.89 -7.57 -0.08
CA LYS A 42 -4.08 -6.77 0.27
C LYS A 42 -3.78 -5.72 1.34
N GLU A 43 -2.99 -6.05 2.35
CA GLU A 43 -2.55 -5.09 3.37
C GLU A 43 -1.76 -3.94 2.74
N ARG A 44 -0.88 -4.19 1.77
CA ARG A 44 -0.15 -3.13 1.06
C ARG A 44 -1.04 -2.27 0.19
N LEU A 45 -2.03 -2.86 -0.49
CA LEU A 45 -3.05 -2.13 -1.24
C LEU A 45 -3.82 -1.15 -0.33
N GLN A 46 -4.20 -1.59 0.87
CA GLN A 46 -4.86 -0.72 1.84
C GLN A 46 -3.94 0.41 2.32
N GLN A 47 -2.66 0.11 2.56
CA GLN A 47 -1.68 1.13 2.98
C GLN A 47 -1.49 2.21 1.92
N ILE A 48 -1.27 1.86 0.64
CA ILE A 48 -1.11 2.88 -0.41
C ILE A 48 -2.38 3.72 -0.62
N GLN A 49 -3.56 3.14 -0.39
CA GLN A 49 -4.83 3.86 -0.51
C GLN A 49 -4.99 4.91 0.60
N ILE A 50 -4.55 4.60 1.81
CA ILE A 50 -4.50 5.56 2.93
C ILE A 50 -3.53 6.69 2.59
N LEU A 51 -2.32 6.37 2.11
CA LEU A 51 -1.34 7.38 1.70
C LEU A 51 -1.89 8.33 0.63
N LEU A 52 -2.68 7.82 -0.33
CA LEU A 52 -3.31 8.64 -1.36
C LEU A 52 -4.38 9.56 -0.76
N GLN A 53 -5.23 9.02 0.12
CA GLN A 53 -6.27 9.82 0.81
C GLN A 53 -5.66 10.96 1.63
N ASP A 54 -4.47 10.72 2.19
CA ASP A 54 -3.74 11.69 2.99
C ASP A 54 -2.88 12.66 2.15
N ASN A 55 -2.92 12.55 0.81
CA ASN A 55 -2.05 13.27 -0.13
C ASN A 55 -0.54 13.10 0.15
N GLU A 56 -0.14 11.97 0.76
CA GLU A 56 1.26 11.63 1.01
C GLU A 56 1.93 10.96 -0.20
N VAL A 57 1.13 10.48 -1.16
CA VAL A 57 1.57 9.93 -2.44
C VAL A 57 0.76 10.55 -3.57
N SER A 58 1.39 10.76 -4.73
CA SER A 58 0.67 11.23 -5.92
C SER A 58 -0.21 10.12 -6.52
N GLU A 59 -1.25 10.52 -7.26
CA GLU A 59 -2.10 9.56 -8.01
C GLU A 59 -1.27 8.66 -8.93
N LYS A 60 -0.24 9.23 -9.58
CA LYS A 60 0.66 8.47 -10.47
C LYS A 60 1.45 7.41 -9.72
N GLU A 61 2.05 7.76 -8.58
CA GLU A 61 2.81 6.81 -7.77
C GLU A 61 1.91 5.74 -7.15
N TYR A 62 0.68 6.11 -6.78
CA TYR A 62 -0.35 5.17 -6.37
C TYR A 62 -0.67 4.18 -7.50
N GLU A 63 -0.96 4.65 -8.72
CA GLU A 63 -1.30 3.80 -9.86
C GLU A 63 -0.17 2.81 -10.21
N GLU A 64 1.09 3.28 -10.18
CA GLU A 64 2.27 2.45 -10.44
C GLU A 64 2.36 1.29 -9.43
N LEU A 65 2.20 1.57 -8.14
CA LEU A 65 2.27 0.57 -7.07
C LEU A 65 1.05 -0.34 -7.03
N GLU A 66 -0.15 0.22 -7.22
CA GLU A 66 -1.40 -0.54 -7.29
C GLU A 66 -1.32 -1.59 -8.40
N THR A 67 -0.85 -1.18 -9.58
CA THR A 67 -0.66 -2.09 -10.73
C THR A 67 0.28 -3.23 -10.36
N ALA A 68 1.44 -2.93 -9.78
CA ALA A 68 2.43 -3.94 -9.41
C ALA A 68 1.90 -4.92 -8.33
N LEU A 69 1.18 -4.40 -7.34
CA LEU A 69 0.54 -5.22 -6.29
C LEU A 69 -0.55 -6.12 -6.87
N ILE A 70 -1.40 -5.61 -7.78
CA ILE A 70 -2.43 -6.40 -8.46
C ILE A 70 -1.81 -7.51 -9.32
N GLU A 71 -0.74 -7.22 -10.05
CA GLU A 71 0.00 -8.24 -10.80
C GLU A 71 0.54 -9.33 -9.88
N ARG A 72 1.15 -8.94 -8.75
CA ARG A 72 1.62 -9.91 -7.76
C ARG A 72 0.49 -10.76 -7.19
N LEU A 73 -0.67 -10.16 -6.91
CA LEU A 73 -1.85 -10.89 -6.44
C LEU A 73 -2.32 -11.93 -7.45
N LYS A 74 -2.31 -11.60 -8.76
CA LYS A 74 -2.65 -12.56 -9.82
C LYS A 74 -1.70 -13.75 -9.82
N VAL A 75 -0.40 -13.50 -9.75
CA VAL A 75 0.62 -14.55 -9.68
C VAL A 75 0.37 -15.48 -8.49
N ILE A 76 0.17 -14.94 -7.28
CA ILE A 76 -0.12 -15.75 -6.08
C ILE A 76 -1.37 -16.61 -6.28
N LYS A 77 -2.44 -16.03 -6.85
CA LYS A 77 -3.69 -16.76 -7.11
C LYS A 77 -3.52 -17.86 -8.14
N GLU A 78 -2.74 -17.65 -9.18
CA GLU A 78 -2.41 -18.68 -10.18
C GLU A 78 -1.62 -19.82 -9.54
N TYR A 79 -0.61 -19.51 -8.72
CA TYR A 79 0.15 -20.52 -7.96
C TYR A 79 -0.76 -21.35 -7.02
N GLN A 80 -1.71 -20.72 -6.32
CA GLN A 80 -2.63 -21.42 -5.42
C GLN A 80 -3.68 -22.27 -6.16
N ARG A 81 -4.04 -21.93 -7.41
CA ARG A 81 -5.01 -22.68 -8.21
C ARG A 81 -4.38 -23.85 -8.99
N GLY A 82 -3.07 -23.81 -9.21
CA GLY A 82 -2.31 -24.86 -9.91
C GLY A 82 -1.59 -25.87 -8.99
N GLY A 83 -1.65 -25.68 -7.67
CA GLY A 83 -1.09 -26.57 -6.65
C GLY A 83 -2.05 -27.64 -6.16
#